data_AF-A0A533RSJ0-F1
#
_entry.id   AF-A0A533RSJ0-F1
#
_cell.length_a   1.000
_cell.length_b   1.000
_cell.length_c   1.000
_cell.angle_alpha   90.00
_cell.angle_beta   90.00
_cell.angle_gamma   90.00
#
_symmetry.space_group_name_H-M   'P 1'
#
loop_
_entity.id
_entity.type
_entity.pdbx_description
1 polymer ?
#
loop_
_entity_poly.entity_id
_entity_poly.type
_entity_poly.pdbx_seq_one_letter_code
_entity_poly.pdbx_strand_id
1 'polypeptide(L)'
;MKTDIKVLALQPEFHKDPLRVPLKFGAVVVTESTSLTVKATVETRSGKDGEGLGSIPLAHEWAFPDPNVPPDQKLQAMCLIAERFCSMLESEGGYGHPIDIYMNNRPRLYRLAKKVDEELGLKAPMPRLGTLVASSAIDASIHDAFGHANGISSYDGCGPKYIEHDLSLYLGERFRGRYVTDYLRRSFSEELPIFHLVGGLDKLKRG
;
A
#
# COMPACT_ATOMS: atom_id res chain seq x y z
N MET A 1 13.86 -16.48 8.06
CA MET A 1 15.23 -16.38 7.52
C MET A 1 16.04 -15.25 8.19
N LYS A 2 17.38 -15.18 8.05
CA LYS A 2 18.21 -14.09 8.64
C LYS A 2 17.85 -12.69 8.11
N THR A 3 17.25 -12.65 6.92
CA THR A 3 16.84 -11.46 6.18
C THR A 3 15.49 -10.92 6.62
N ASP A 4 14.66 -11.73 7.30
CA ASP A 4 13.35 -11.33 7.82
C ASP A 4 13.49 -10.10 8.70
N ILE A 5 12.47 -9.25 8.66
CA ILE A 5 12.45 -7.97 9.37
C ILE A 5 11.37 -7.94 10.46
N LYS A 6 11.65 -7.18 11.51
CA LYS A 6 10.67 -6.73 12.51
C LYS A 6 10.40 -5.25 12.25
N VAL A 7 9.12 -4.87 12.22
CA VAL A 7 8.70 -3.47 12.11
C VAL A 7 8.96 -2.78 13.45
N LEU A 8 9.72 -1.69 13.43
CA LEU A 8 10.05 -0.88 14.60
C LEU A 8 9.18 0.37 14.71
N ALA A 9 8.93 1.02 13.57
CA ALA A 9 8.10 2.21 13.48
C ALA A 9 7.45 2.33 12.10
N LEU A 10 6.24 2.89 12.07
CA LEU A 10 5.46 3.26 10.89
C LEU A 10 4.88 4.64 11.14
N GLN A 11 5.35 5.63 10.39
CA GLN A 11 4.98 7.03 10.57
C GLN A 11 4.13 7.46 9.37
N PRO A 12 2.79 7.41 9.47
CA PRO A 12 1.92 7.92 8.42
C PRO A 12 1.87 9.44 8.44
N GLU A 13 1.94 10.03 7.25
CA GLU A 13 1.76 11.45 6.99
C GLU A 13 0.73 11.60 5.85
N PHE A 14 -0.26 12.47 6.07
CA PHE A 14 -1.26 12.78 5.07
C PHE A 14 -0.98 14.15 4.47
N HIS A 15 -0.81 14.19 3.16
CA HIS A 15 -0.63 15.43 2.42
C HIS A 15 -1.81 15.68 1.51
N LYS A 16 -2.36 16.90 1.53
CA LYS A 16 -3.52 17.30 0.73
C LYS A 16 -3.11 18.34 -0.30
N ASP A 17 -3.17 17.96 -1.57
CA ASP A 17 -2.73 18.78 -2.70
C ASP A 17 -3.91 19.25 -3.54
N PRO A 18 -4.11 20.57 -3.75
CA PRO A 18 -5.04 21.06 -4.76
C PRO A 18 -4.50 20.75 -6.16
N LEU A 19 -5.37 20.26 -7.04
CA LEU A 19 -5.02 20.04 -8.44
C LEU A 19 -5.01 21.37 -9.19
N ARG A 20 -3.94 21.60 -9.97
CA ARG A 20 -3.78 22.81 -10.80
C ARG A 20 -4.96 23.02 -11.77
N VAL A 21 -5.52 21.94 -12.29
CA VAL A 21 -6.76 21.89 -13.08
C VAL A 21 -7.57 20.71 -12.54
N PRO A 22 -8.90 20.84 -12.36
CA PRO A 22 -9.72 19.72 -11.91
C PRO A 22 -9.56 18.50 -12.83
N LEU A 23 -9.20 17.35 -12.26
CA LEU A 23 -9.11 16.10 -12.99
C LEU A 23 -10.53 15.56 -13.20
N LYS A 24 -10.95 15.45 -14.47
CA LYS A 24 -12.18 14.72 -14.83
C LYS A 24 -11.83 13.36 -15.43
N PHE A 25 -12.22 12.30 -14.74
CA PHE A 25 -12.03 10.92 -15.20
C PHE A 25 -13.33 10.13 -15.07
N GLY A 26 -13.86 9.65 -16.20
CA GLY A 26 -15.21 9.11 -16.27
C GLY A 26 -16.26 10.15 -15.84
N ALA A 27 -17.09 9.78 -14.86
CA ALA A 27 -18.12 10.65 -14.29
C ALA A 27 -17.62 11.48 -13.09
N VAL A 28 -16.38 11.27 -12.64
CA VAL A 28 -15.82 11.89 -11.43
C VAL A 28 -15.03 13.14 -11.80
N VAL A 29 -15.19 14.20 -11.01
CA VAL A 29 -14.36 15.40 -11.04
C VAL A 29 -13.69 15.56 -9.68
N VAL A 30 -12.36 15.68 -9.69
CA VAL A 30 -11.52 15.83 -8.50
C VAL A 30 -10.80 17.17 -8.59
N THR A 31 -10.79 17.94 -7.50
CA THR A 31 -10.11 19.23 -7.40
C THR A 31 -8.92 19.21 -6.47
N GLU A 32 -8.77 18.16 -5.67
CA GLU A 32 -7.73 17.97 -4.67
C GLU A 32 -7.48 16.48 -4.46
N SER A 33 -6.27 16.10 -4.06
CA SER A 33 -5.91 14.72 -3.77
C SER A 33 -5.24 14.64 -2.41
N THR A 34 -5.73 13.75 -1.55
CA THR A 34 -5.04 13.40 -0.31
C THR A 34 -4.19 12.15 -0.54
N SER A 35 -2.90 12.28 -0.29
CA SER A 35 -1.93 11.18 -0.36
C SER A 35 -1.51 10.76 1.05
N LEU A 36 -1.36 9.45 1.24
CA LEU A 36 -0.73 8.87 2.42
C LEU A 36 0.72 8.54 2.06
N THR A 37 1.66 9.12 2.79
CA THR A 37 3.07 8.72 2.79
C THR A 37 3.38 8.05 4.12
N VAL A 38 4.07 6.91 4.10
CA VAL A 38 4.48 6.19 5.30
C VAL A 38 5.99 6.02 5.29
N LYS A 39 6.63 6.45 6.37
CA LYS A 39 8.03 6.10 6.65
C LYS A 39 8.04 4.88 7.56
N ALA A 40 8.70 3.81 7.12
CA ALA A 40 8.93 2.60 7.91
C ALA A 40 10.37 2.54 8.42
N THR A 41 10.54 2.04 9.63
CA THR A 41 11.85 1.65 10.19
C THR A 41 11.76 0.19 10.60
N VAL A 42 12.74 -0.61 10.21
CA VAL A 42 12.77 -2.06 10.44
C VAL A 42 14.16 -2.51 10.86
N GLU A 43 14.21 -3.65 11.54
CA GLU A 43 15.47 -4.36 11.82
C GLU A 43 15.38 -5.80 11.27
N THR A 44 16.46 -6.29 10.68
CA THR A 44 16.58 -7.70 10.28
C THR A 44 16.90 -8.57 11.49
N ARG A 45 16.62 -9.87 11.40
CA ARG A 45 17.13 -10.85 12.40
C ARG A 45 18.66 -10.84 12.53
N SER A 46 19.38 -10.35 11.53
CA SER A 46 20.84 -10.20 11.56
C SER A 46 21.32 -8.93 12.26
N GLY A 47 20.41 -8.08 12.76
CA GLY A 47 20.74 -6.83 13.48
C GLY A 47 21.10 -5.66 12.56
N LYS A 48 20.72 -5.73 11.27
CA LYS A 48 20.81 -4.59 10.35
C LYS A 48 19.50 -3.82 10.31
N ASP A 49 19.59 -2.50 10.30
CA ASP A 49 18.43 -1.62 10.20
C ASP A 49 18.17 -1.18 8.75
N GLY A 50 16.93 -0.81 8.46
CA GLY A 50 16.55 -0.17 7.21
C GLY A 50 15.40 0.80 7.42
N GLU A 51 15.41 1.88 6.64
CA GLU A 51 14.29 2.81 6.53
C GLU A 51 13.69 2.69 5.15
N GLY A 52 12.38 2.86 5.02
CA GLY A 52 11.69 2.78 3.73
C GLY A 52 10.55 3.77 3.62
N LEU A 53 10.18 4.09 2.39
CA LEU A 53 9.10 5.01 2.07
C LEU A 53 8.08 4.35 1.14
N GLY A 54 6.81 4.57 1.43
CA GLY A 54 5.70 4.24 0.55
C GLY A 54 4.75 5.42 0.45
N SER A 55 4.20 5.68 -0.74
CA SER A 55 3.25 6.76 -0.94
C SER A 55 2.16 6.37 -1.93
N ILE A 56 0.91 6.71 -1.61
CA ILE A 56 -0.23 6.48 -2.51
C ILE A 56 -1.28 7.59 -2.34
N PRO A 57 -1.92 8.07 -3.41
CA PRO A 57 -3.17 8.81 -3.29
C PRO A 57 -4.27 7.90 -2.75
N LEU A 58 -5.04 8.37 -1.76
CA LEU A 58 -6.15 7.60 -1.20
C LEU A 58 -7.32 7.46 -2.19
N ALA A 59 -7.50 8.42 -3.10
CA ALA A 59 -8.35 8.29 -4.29
C ALA A 59 -9.76 7.72 -3.98
N HIS A 60 -10.39 8.25 -2.92
CA HIS A 60 -11.64 7.69 -2.37
C HIS A 60 -12.80 7.68 -3.37
N GLU A 61 -12.75 8.54 -4.38
CA GLU A 61 -13.76 8.64 -5.44
C GLU A 61 -13.87 7.33 -6.24
N TRP A 62 -12.75 6.61 -6.38
CA TRP A 62 -12.69 5.33 -7.09
C TRP A 62 -12.56 4.15 -6.12
N ALA A 63 -11.84 4.33 -5.01
CA ALA A 63 -11.64 3.27 -4.02
C ALA A 63 -12.90 3.01 -3.17
N PHE A 64 -13.75 4.04 -3.00
CA PHE A 64 -15.03 3.98 -2.30
C PHE A 64 -16.13 4.77 -3.05
N PRO A 65 -16.65 4.24 -4.17
CA PRO A 65 -17.52 5.00 -5.07
C PRO A 65 -18.99 5.09 -4.63
N ASP A 66 -19.38 4.63 -3.43
CA ASP A 66 -20.77 4.62 -2.99
C ASP A 66 -21.31 6.05 -2.78
N PRO A 67 -22.37 6.48 -3.48
CA PRO A 67 -22.87 7.85 -3.39
C PRO A 67 -23.58 8.15 -2.06
N ASN A 68 -23.94 7.14 -1.26
CA ASN A 68 -24.63 7.33 0.02
C ASN A 68 -23.68 7.73 1.15
N VAL A 69 -22.37 7.61 0.95
CA VAL A 69 -21.35 8.03 1.92
C VAL A 69 -20.74 9.35 1.45
N PRO A 70 -20.76 10.42 2.26
CA PRO A 70 -20.13 11.69 1.92
C PRO A 70 -18.60 11.54 1.69
N PRO A 71 -18.00 12.29 0.74
CA PRO A 71 -16.56 12.25 0.47
C PRO A 71 -15.67 12.37 1.72
N ASP A 72 -15.96 13.35 2.59
CA ASP A 72 -15.19 13.59 3.81
C ASP A 72 -15.22 12.39 4.77
N GLN A 73 -16.36 11.69 4.88
CA GLN A 73 -16.47 10.48 5.70
C GLN A 73 -15.68 9.32 5.09
N LYS A 74 -15.67 9.17 3.76
CA LYS A 74 -14.84 8.16 3.09
C LYS A 74 -13.37 8.40 3.37
N LEU A 75 -12.92 9.64 3.18
CA LEU A 75 -11.53 10.03 3.42
C LEU A 75 -11.15 9.80 4.88
N GLN A 76 -11.97 10.26 5.82
CA GLN A 76 -11.76 10.07 7.26
C GLN A 76 -11.63 8.59 7.62
N ALA A 77 -12.51 7.74 7.08
CA ALA A 77 -12.45 6.30 7.30
C ALA A 77 -11.13 5.70 6.77
N MET A 78 -10.69 6.08 5.57
CA MET A 78 -9.44 5.60 4.99
C MET A 78 -8.22 6.04 5.81
N CYS A 79 -8.18 7.29 6.29
CA CYS A 79 -7.09 7.78 7.15
C CYS A 79 -7.04 7.01 8.48
N LEU A 80 -8.19 6.84 9.16
CA LEU A 80 -8.25 6.09 10.42
C LEU A 80 -7.85 4.62 10.24
N ILE A 81 -8.22 3.99 9.12
CA ILE A 81 -7.79 2.63 8.80
C ILE A 81 -6.27 2.57 8.67
N ALA A 82 -5.66 3.51 7.94
CA ALA A 82 -4.22 3.56 7.75
C ALA A 82 -3.46 3.75 9.06
N GLU A 83 -3.84 4.75 9.85
CA GLU A 83 -3.22 5.07 11.15
C GLU A 83 -3.30 3.87 12.11
N ARG A 84 -4.50 3.29 12.26
CA ARG A 84 -4.68 2.17 13.18
C ARG A 84 -4.00 0.90 12.68
N PHE A 85 -3.87 0.71 11.37
CA PHE A 85 -3.11 -0.41 10.82
C PHE A 85 -1.60 -0.25 11.06
N CYS A 86 -1.07 0.98 10.99
CA CYS A 86 0.32 1.27 11.40
C CYS A 86 0.55 0.84 12.85
N SER A 87 -0.26 1.37 13.79
CA SER A 87 -0.13 1.03 15.21
C SER A 87 -0.32 -0.47 15.49
N MET A 88 -1.18 -1.14 14.70
CA MET A 88 -1.39 -2.58 14.83
C MET A 88 -0.15 -3.38 14.43
N LEU A 89 0.54 -3.01 13.33
CA LEU A 89 1.74 -3.70 12.89
C LEU A 89 2.94 -3.43 13.80
N GLU A 90 3.09 -2.20 14.30
CA GLU A 90 4.12 -1.86 15.29
C GLU A 90 3.99 -2.69 16.58
N SER A 91 2.75 -2.95 17.02
CA SER A 91 2.48 -3.68 18.27
C SER A 91 2.50 -5.19 18.15
N GLU A 92 2.40 -5.76 16.95
CA GLU A 92 2.42 -7.22 16.77
C GLU A 92 3.80 -7.83 17.03
N GLY A 93 4.85 -7.11 16.64
CA GLY A 93 6.22 -7.59 16.73
C GLY A 93 6.48 -8.83 15.87
N GLY A 94 7.58 -9.53 16.17
CA GLY A 94 8.01 -10.69 15.41
C GLY A 94 8.75 -10.34 14.12
N TYR A 95 9.40 -11.33 13.53
CA TYR A 95 10.11 -11.16 12.27
C TYR A 95 9.40 -11.94 11.17
N GLY A 96 9.28 -11.33 9.99
CA GLY A 96 8.78 -11.99 8.80
C GLY A 96 9.29 -11.32 7.53
N HIS A 97 9.06 -11.98 6.40
CA HIS A 97 9.19 -11.33 5.10
C HIS A 97 8.04 -10.32 4.91
N PRO A 98 8.23 -9.18 4.21
CA PRO A 98 7.17 -8.18 3.99
C PRO A 98 5.82 -8.76 3.52
N ILE A 99 5.85 -9.69 2.56
CA ILE A 99 4.63 -10.37 2.06
C ILE A 99 3.92 -11.12 3.20
N ASP A 100 4.65 -11.81 4.08
CA ASP A 100 4.05 -12.52 5.21
C ASP A 100 3.44 -11.57 6.22
N ILE A 101 4.16 -10.50 6.56
CA ILE A 101 3.70 -9.46 7.48
C ILE A 101 2.34 -8.94 6.99
N TYR A 102 2.22 -8.59 5.70
CA TYR A 102 0.96 -8.12 5.16
C TYR A 102 -0.11 -9.21 5.10
N MET A 103 0.20 -10.38 4.55
CA MET A 103 -0.78 -11.44 4.30
C MET A 103 -1.35 -12.02 5.60
N ASN A 104 -0.53 -12.18 6.64
CA ASN A 104 -0.97 -12.65 7.95
C ASN A 104 -1.87 -11.62 8.67
N ASN A 105 -1.67 -10.33 8.39
CA ASN A 105 -2.44 -9.25 9.01
C ASN A 105 -3.65 -8.79 8.20
N ARG A 106 -3.76 -9.18 6.94
CA ARG A 106 -4.87 -8.77 6.07
C ARG A 106 -6.26 -9.11 6.65
N PRO A 107 -6.51 -10.28 7.28
CA PRO A 107 -7.79 -10.52 7.95
C PRO A 107 -8.05 -9.57 9.13
N ARG A 108 -7.00 -9.16 9.87
CA ARG A 108 -7.10 -8.19 10.97
C ARG A 108 -7.37 -6.78 10.42
N LEU A 109 -6.73 -6.39 9.33
CA LEU A 109 -7.00 -5.16 8.60
C LEU A 109 -8.48 -5.05 8.21
N TYR A 110 -9.09 -6.10 7.64
CA TYR A 110 -10.51 -6.05 7.29
C TYR A 110 -11.43 -5.95 8.52
N ARG A 111 -11.08 -6.59 9.63
CA ARG A 111 -11.83 -6.42 10.90
C ARG A 111 -11.69 -5.00 11.44
N LEU A 112 -10.50 -4.40 11.30
CA LEU A 112 -10.23 -3.04 11.70
C LEU A 112 -11.02 -2.03 10.85
N ALA A 113 -11.09 -2.23 9.53
CA ALA A 113 -11.93 -1.43 8.64
C ALA A 113 -13.42 -1.48 9.07
N LYS A 114 -13.94 -2.67 9.36
CA LYS A 114 -15.32 -2.82 9.86
C LYS A 114 -15.56 -2.04 11.17
N LYS A 115 -14.60 -2.04 12.10
CA LYS A 115 -14.71 -1.26 13.35
C LYS A 115 -14.74 0.24 13.08
N VAL A 116 -13.95 0.72 12.12
CA VAL A 116 -13.96 2.12 11.69
C VAL A 116 -15.31 2.48 11.05
N ASP A 117 -15.87 1.59 10.22
CA ASP A 117 -17.20 1.80 9.63
C ASP A 117 -18.28 1.96 10.71
N GLU A 118 -18.27 1.10 11.73
CA GLU A 118 -19.19 1.12 12.87
C GLU A 118 -19.03 2.39 13.71
N GLU A 119 -17.79 2.80 13.99
CA GLU A 119 -17.48 4.01 14.77
C GLU A 119 -17.90 5.30 14.07
N LEU A 120 -17.70 5.40 12.76
CA LEU A 120 -18.08 6.57 11.98
C LEU A 120 -19.55 6.54 11.55
N GLY A 121 -20.28 5.45 11.80
CA GLY A 121 -21.67 5.29 11.39
C GLY A 121 -21.85 5.36 9.88
N LEU A 122 -20.94 4.76 9.11
CA LEU A 122 -20.99 4.82 7.65
C LEU A 122 -22.26 4.15 7.11
N LYS A 123 -22.91 4.80 6.14
CA LYS A 123 -24.15 4.29 5.51
C LYS A 123 -23.91 3.11 4.56
N ALA A 124 -22.67 2.85 4.19
CA ALA A 124 -22.23 1.70 3.42
C ALA A 124 -20.87 1.25 3.97
N PRO A 125 -20.55 -0.06 3.94
CA PRO A 125 -19.28 -0.55 4.44
C PRO A 125 -18.12 -0.10 3.55
N MET A 126 -16.93 0.08 4.15
CA MET A 126 -15.71 0.33 3.40
C MET A 126 -15.45 -0.82 2.41
N PRO A 127 -15.34 -0.53 1.09
CA PRO A 127 -15.03 -1.56 0.12
C PRO A 127 -13.66 -2.19 0.39
N ARG A 128 -13.51 -3.45 -0.03
CA ARG A 128 -12.20 -4.14 0.06
C ARG A 128 -11.10 -3.33 -0.63
N LEU A 129 -11.39 -2.76 -1.80
CA LEU A 129 -10.45 -1.91 -2.52
C LEU A 129 -10.03 -0.69 -1.68
N GLY A 130 -10.98 0.05 -1.09
CA GLY A 130 -10.68 1.16 -0.18
C GLY A 130 -9.79 0.76 1.00
N THR A 131 -10.03 -0.41 1.59
CA THR A 131 -9.19 -0.94 2.67
C THR A 131 -7.76 -1.27 2.19
N LEU A 132 -7.63 -1.86 1.00
CA LEU A 132 -6.32 -2.18 0.42
C LEU A 132 -5.56 -0.90 0.04
N VAL A 133 -6.23 0.10 -0.56
CA VAL A 133 -5.63 1.40 -0.87
C VAL A 133 -5.14 2.09 0.40
N ALA A 134 -5.97 2.16 1.44
CA ALA A 134 -5.63 2.76 2.73
C ALA A 134 -4.43 2.09 3.44
N SER A 135 -4.09 0.86 3.10
CA SER A 135 -2.94 0.13 3.68
C SER A 135 -1.75 -0.03 2.75
N SER A 136 -1.87 0.37 1.48
CA SER A 136 -0.86 0.05 0.47
C SER A 136 0.45 0.83 0.61
N ALA A 137 0.41 2.09 1.07
CA ALA A 137 1.63 2.84 1.38
C ALA A 137 2.42 2.20 2.54
N ILE A 138 1.71 1.58 3.49
CA ILE A 138 2.32 0.86 4.61
C ILE A 138 3.09 -0.36 4.08
N ASP A 139 2.42 -1.19 3.28
CA ASP A 139 3.03 -2.36 2.64
C ASP A 139 4.24 -2.00 1.78
N ALA A 140 4.11 -0.97 0.93
CA ALA A 140 5.20 -0.47 0.10
C ALA A 140 6.40 0.01 0.93
N SER A 141 6.15 0.75 2.01
CA SER A 141 7.22 1.26 2.89
C SER A 141 7.98 0.13 3.61
N ILE A 142 7.30 -0.95 3.99
CA ILE A 142 7.90 -2.13 4.61
C ILE A 142 8.75 -2.90 3.59
N HIS A 143 8.28 -3.03 2.34
CA HIS A 143 9.05 -3.61 1.26
C HIS A 143 10.30 -2.80 0.92
N ASP A 144 10.21 -1.47 0.88
CA ASP A 144 11.34 -0.58 0.67
C ASP A 144 12.38 -0.70 1.80
N ALA A 145 11.91 -0.65 3.05
CA ALA A 145 12.75 -0.79 4.24
C ALA A 145 13.46 -2.16 4.28
N PHE A 146 12.78 -3.24 3.88
CA PHE A 146 13.36 -4.57 3.74
C PHE A 146 14.51 -4.60 2.73
N GLY A 147 14.32 -3.96 1.57
CA GLY A 147 15.34 -3.85 0.54
C GLY A 147 16.58 -3.13 1.07
N HIS A 148 16.39 -1.97 1.70
CA HIS A 148 17.48 -1.21 2.31
C HIS A 148 18.20 -1.99 3.42
N ALA A 149 17.47 -2.62 4.35
CA ALA A 149 18.09 -3.37 5.45
C ALA A 149 18.93 -4.57 4.96
N ASN A 150 18.54 -5.16 3.83
CA ASN A 150 19.24 -6.30 3.22
C ASN A 150 20.24 -5.90 2.13
N GLY A 151 20.32 -4.62 1.75
CA GLY A 151 21.22 -4.11 0.71
C GLY A 151 20.87 -4.60 -0.69
N ILE A 152 19.57 -4.68 -1.02
CA ILE A 152 19.06 -5.18 -2.30
C ILE A 152 17.93 -4.31 -2.84
N SER A 153 17.58 -4.49 -4.11
CA SER A 153 16.28 -4.04 -4.61
C SER A 153 15.16 -4.81 -3.91
N SER A 154 14.09 -4.13 -3.50
CA SER A 154 12.91 -4.78 -2.90
C SER A 154 12.26 -5.83 -3.83
N TYR A 155 12.40 -5.67 -5.15
CA TYR A 155 11.93 -6.65 -6.13
C TYR A 155 12.72 -7.97 -6.06
N ASP A 156 14.04 -7.91 -5.87
CA ASP A 156 14.91 -9.09 -5.70
C ASP A 156 14.59 -9.82 -4.39
N GLY A 157 14.07 -9.08 -3.40
CA GLY A 157 13.60 -9.60 -2.12
C GLY A 157 12.46 -10.61 -2.23
N CYS A 158 11.70 -10.60 -3.34
CA CYS A 158 10.55 -11.49 -3.50
C CYS A 158 10.90 -12.86 -4.12
N GLY A 159 12.17 -13.28 -4.01
CA GLY A 159 12.69 -14.54 -4.55
C GLY A 159 13.14 -15.54 -3.48
N PRO A 160 13.45 -16.79 -3.86
CA PRO A 160 13.74 -17.90 -2.95
C PRO A 160 14.95 -17.68 -2.03
N LYS A 161 15.79 -16.69 -2.31
CA LYS A 161 16.92 -16.32 -1.45
C LYS A 161 16.47 -15.57 -0.19
N TYR A 162 15.28 -14.99 -0.20
CA TYR A 162 14.79 -14.03 0.80
C TYR A 162 13.42 -14.38 1.38
N ILE A 163 12.64 -15.24 0.70
CA ILE A 163 11.35 -15.75 1.17
C ILE A 163 11.42 -17.27 1.38
N GLU A 164 10.90 -17.73 2.53
CA GLU A 164 11.08 -19.11 2.99
C GLU A 164 10.22 -20.12 2.22
N HIS A 165 9.02 -19.71 1.82
CA HIS A 165 8.07 -20.52 1.06
C HIS A 165 7.80 -19.95 -0.31
N ASP A 166 7.33 -20.82 -1.20
CA ASP A 166 6.88 -20.46 -2.54
C ASP A 166 5.46 -19.87 -2.53
N LEU A 167 5.00 -19.44 -3.70
CA LEU A 167 3.67 -18.85 -3.89
C LEU A 167 2.52 -19.84 -3.66
N SER A 168 2.76 -21.15 -3.53
CA SER A 168 1.69 -22.12 -3.26
C SER A 168 1.04 -21.90 -1.89
N LEU A 169 1.78 -21.30 -0.93
CA LEU A 169 1.21 -20.92 0.37
C LEU A 169 0.02 -19.96 0.21
N TYR A 170 0.08 -19.03 -0.75
CA TYR A 170 -0.94 -17.99 -0.93
C TYR A 170 -1.90 -18.26 -2.07
N LEU A 171 -1.43 -18.90 -3.15
CA LEU A 171 -2.15 -19.06 -4.41
C LEU A 171 -2.50 -20.52 -4.74
N GLY A 172 -2.11 -21.46 -3.88
CA GLY A 172 -2.40 -22.89 -3.99
C GLY A 172 -1.43 -23.70 -4.87
N GLU A 173 -1.70 -25.00 -4.97
CA GLU A 173 -0.80 -26.04 -5.52
C GLU A 173 -0.18 -25.71 -6.89
N ARG A 174 -0.92 -25.01 -7.77
CA ARG A 174 -0.45 -24.64 -9.12
C ARG A 174 0.82 -23.78 -9.10
N PHE A 175 1.10 -23.12 -7.97
CA PHE A 175 2.24 -22.23 -7.79
C PHE A 175 3.39 -22.87 -6.99
N ARG A 176 3.40 -24.20 -6.80
CA ARG A 176 4.49 -24.92 -6.15
C ARG A 176 5.82 -24.66 -6.88
N GLY A 177 6.85 -24.34 -6.12
CA GLY A 177 8.18 -23.98 -6.60
C GLY A 177 8.25 -22.64 -7.34
N ARG A 178 7.16 -21.85 -7.36
CA ARG A 178 7.12 -20.54 -8.04
C ARG A 178 7.25 -19.41 -7.05
N TYR A 179 8.03 -18.39 -7.41
CA TYR A 179 8.24 -17.18 -6.62
C TYR A 179 7.81 -15.94 -7.41
N VAL A 180 7.61 -14.81 -6.73
CA VAL A 180 7.21 -13.56 -7.42
C VAL A 180 8.24 -13.18 -8.48
N THR A 181 9.53 -13.36 -8.17
CA THR A 181 10.65 -13.11 -9.09
C THR A 181 10.59 -13.91 -10.39
N ASP A 182 9.86 -15.03 -10.46
CA ASP A 182 9.64 -15.76 -11.72
C ASP A 182 8.79 -14.97 -12.73
N TYR A 183 8.06 -13.97 -12.26
CA TYR A 183 7.12 -13.15 -13.04
C TYR A 183 7.56 -11.68 -13.14
N LEU A 184 8.70 -11.33 -12.57
CA LEU A 184 9.30 -10.00 -12.68
C LEU A 184 10.31 -9.96 -13.83
N ARG A 185 10.58 -8.75 -14.33
CA ARG A 185 11.72 -8.54 -15.24
C ARG A 185 13.01 -8.82 -14.47
N ARG A 186 13.89 -9.62 -15.06
CA ARG A 186 15.18 -10.02 -14.44
C ARG A 186 16.19 -8.88 -14.35
N SER A 187 16.02 -7.84 -15.13
CA SER A 187 16.88 -6.66 -15.18
C SER A 187 16.02 -5.40 -15.25
N PHE A 188 16.60 -4.33 -14.71
CA PHE A 188 16.05 -2.99 -14.82
C PHE A 188 15.85 -2.59 -16.28
N SER A 189 14.77 -1.85 -16.55
CA SER A 189 14.46 -1.27 -17.85
C SER A 189 14.70 0.23 -17.76
N GLU A 190 15.70 0.72 -18.48
CA GLU A 190 16.03 2.16 -18.50
C GLU A 190 14.89 3.01 -19.09
N GLU A 191 14.11 2.42 -20.00
CA GLU A 191 12.95 3.05 -20.62
C GLU A 191 11.70 2.21 -20.41
N LEU A 192 10.57 2.89 -20.16
CA LEU A 192 9.25 2.29 -20.05
C LEU A 192 8.25 3.12 -20.84
N PRO A 193 7.36 2.49 -21.63
CA PRO A 193 6.27 3.21 -22.26
C PRO A 193 5.33 3.75 -21.18
N ILE A 194 5.08 5.05 -21.19
CA ILE A 194 4.11 5.69 -20.32
C ILE A 194 2.91 6.15 -21.13
N PHE A 195 1.72 6.10 -20.53
CA PHE A 195 0.55 6.76 -21.05
C PHE A 195 0.29 8.01 -20.22
N HIS A 196 -0.10 9.10 -20.87
CA HIS A 196 -0.55 10.30 -20.19
C HIS A 196 -2.07 10.33 -20.20
N LEU A 197 -2.68 10.39 -19.03
CA LEU A 197 -4.10 10.69 -18.91
C LEU A 197 -4.31 12.18 -19.15
N VAL A 198 -5.01 12.53 -20.23
CA VAL A 198 -5.55 13.87 -20.47
C VAL A 198 -7.01 13.85 -20.02
N GLY A 199 -7.30 14.51 -18.91
CA GLY A 199 -8.62 14.56 -18.29
C GLY A 199 -9.62 15.34 -19.13
N GLY A 200 -10.91 15.05 -18.94
CA GLY A 200 -11.99 15.69 -19.72
C GLY A 200 -12.17 17.20 -19.49
N LEU A 201 -11.42 17.80 -18.57
CA LEU A 201 -11.40 19.24 -18.27
C LEU A 201 -10.02 19.87 -18.51
N ASP A 202 -9.06 19.11 -19.04
CA ASP A 202 -7.73 19.65 -19.32
C ASP A 202 -7.79 20.70 -20.42
N LYS A 203 -7.08 21.82 -20.19
CA LYS A 203 -6.98 22.92 -21.15
C LYS A 203 -6.05 22.53 -22.28
N LEU A 204 -6.61 22.26 -23.45
CA LEU A 204 -5.84 22.15 -24.69
C LEU A 204 -5.52 23.56 -25.20
N LYS A 205 -4.24 23.84 -25.45
CA LYS A 205 -3.79 25.04 -26.17
C LYS A 205 -3.24 24.61 -27.52
N ARG A 206 -3.41 25.45 -28.55
CA ARG A 206 -2.66 25.28 -29.79
C ARG A 206 -1.18 25.51 -29.49
N GLY A 207 -0.33 24.57 -29.93
CA GLY A 207 1.12 24.75 -30.02
C GLY A 207 1.50 25.55 -31.26
#